data_AF-A0A961I3S9-F1
#
_entry.id   AF-A0A961I3S9-F1
#
_cell.length_a   1.000
_cell.length_b   1.000
_cell.length_c   1.000
_cell.angle_alpha   90.00
_cell.angle_beta   90.00
_cell.angle_gamma   90.00
#
_symmetry.space_group_name_H-M   'P 1'
#
loop_
_entity.id
_entity.type
_entity.pdbx_description
1 polymer ?
#
loop_
_entity_poly.entity_id
_entity_poly.type
_entity_poly.pdbx_seq_one_letter_code
_entity_poly.pdbx_strand_id
1 'polypeptide(L)'
;MKRIKRARVRHEGQRVVTDDVKKLKSLAIEPRLPPGEYMNYYVEPVRIEYYIPRESRFAVETRYLYIPLIDPVVREQDKILKLHMEEDRFVDLIEIMNEYPVHITDILDSYSETMNMYESISRTYDEAQSGNVEQLRSVFYQCEILMDFEPTLAALKFLGDFQSWNLNWLIRRLNALGVDLAASDKTVSLLIKKRNMHWEEQGLDYDERFEILAALFYEQAFPNRGLEYDQEDYFFDIFDTRKKF
;
A
#
# COMPACT_ATOMS: atom_id res chain seq x y z
N MET A 1 -39.15 -3.97 27.16
CA MET A 1 -38.48 -3.00 26.27
C MET A 1 -37.95 -1.84 27.09
N LYS A 2 -36.62 -1.70 27.23
CA LYS A 2 -35.96 -0.53 27.83
C LYS A 2 -34.84 -0.08 26.90
N ARG A 3 -34.79 1.25 26.67
CA ARG A 3 -33.95 1.97 25.72
C ARG A 3 -32.44 1.71 25.91
N ILE A 4 -31.75 1.51 24.79
CA ILE A 4 -30.30 1.48 24.67
C ILE A 4 -29.75 2.89 24.98
N LYS A 5 -28.92 3.00 26.02
CA LYS A 5 -28.04 4.15 26.23
C LYS A 5 -26.73 3.87 25.49
N ARG A 6 -26.48 4.60 24.39
CA ARG A 6 -25.18 4.62 23.71
C ARG A 6 -24.14 5.27 24.64
N ALA A 7 -23.14 4.50 25.05
CA ALA A 7 -21.94 5.04 25.67
C ALA A 7 -21.06 5.66 24.57
N ARG A 8 -20.66 6.90 24.80
CA ARG A 8 -19.77 7.70 23.96
C ARG A 8 -18.32 7.36 24.32
N VAL A 9 -17.50 7.12 23.31
CA VAL A 9 -16.07 7.44 23.38
C VAL A 9 -15.77 8.31 22.16
N ARG A 10 -15.19 9.49 22.41
CA ARG A 10 -14.70 10.43 21.40
C ARG A 10 -13.19 10.35 21.41
N HIS A 11 -12.62 10.05 20.25
CA HIS A 11 -11.40 10.67 19.74
C HIS A 11 -11.66 11.01 18.27
N GLU A 12 -11.03 12.08 17.77
CA GLU A 12 -11.31 12.80 16.52
C GLU A 12 -11.03 11.99 15.24
N GLY A 13 -11.66 10.85 15.07
CA GLY A 13 -11.98 10.30 13.76
C GLY A 13 -13.40 10.71 13.43
N GLN A 14 -13.57 11.71 12.55
CA GLN A 14 -14.88 11.93 11.95
C GLN A 14 -15.25 10.63 11.23
N ARG A 15 -16.14 9.86 11.85
CA ARG A 15 -16.89 8.82 11.16
C ARG A 15 -17.57 9.54 10.01
N VAL A 16 -17.04 9.40 8.80
CA VAL A 16 -17.74 9.85 7.60
C VAL A 16 -18.92 8.89 7.50
N VAL A 17 -19.99 9.24 8.20
CA VAL A 17 -21.24 8.54 8.03
C VAL A 17 -21.63 8.78 6.58
N THR A 18 -21.77 7.69 5.85
CA THR A 18 -22.28 7.53 4.48
C THR A 18 -23.64 8.21 4.20
N ASP A 19 -24.13 9.05 5.13
CA ASP A 19 -25.41 9.74 5.09
C ASP A 19 -25.42 10.97 4.17
N ASP A 20 -24.27 11.59 3.86
CA ASP A 20 -24.23 12.74 2.94
C ASP A 20 -24.06 12.30 1.48
N VAL A 21 -25.16 11.77 0.93
CA VAL A 21 -25.28 11.40 -0.50
C VAL A 21 -24.86 12.54 -1.42
N LYS A 22 -25.01 13.82 -1.01
CA LYS A 22 -24.57 14.96 -1.82
C LYS A 22 -23.05 15.04 -1.88
N LYS A 23 -22.35 14.80 -0.76
CA LYS A 23 -20.89 14.73 -0.74
C LYS A 23 -20.37 13.59 -1.61
N LEU A 24 -20.92 12.39 -1.48
CA LEU A 24 -20.53 11.23 -2.29
C LEU A 24 -20.75 11.47 -3.79
N LYS A 25 -21.86 12.12 -4.16
CA LYS A 25 -22.14 12.54 -5.55
C LYS A 25 -21.21 13.66 -6.04
N SER A 26 -20.72 14.51 -5.14
CA SER A 26 -19.83 15.63 -5.48
C SER A 26 -18.37 15.22 -5.71
N LEU A 27 -17.97 14.02 -5.25
CA LEU A 27 -16.67 13.46 -5.60
C LEU A 27 -16.61 13.32 -7.13
N ALA A 28 -15.77 14.13 -7.79
CA ALA A 28 -15.56 14.09 -9.23
C ALA A 28 -15.34 12.66 -9.74
N ILE A 29 -15.81 12.32 -10.93
CA ILE A 29 -15.74 10.95 -11.45
C ILE A 29 -14.28 10.47 -11.49
N GLU A 30 -13.36 11.33 -11.92
CA GLU A 30 -11.91 11.10 -11.94
C GLU A 30 -11.18 12.41 -11.60
N PRO A 31 -10.13 12.40 -10.75
CA PRO A 31 -9.19 13.50 -10.68
C PRO A 31 -8.48 13.64 -12.03
N ARG A 32 -8.44 14.85 -12.58
CA ARG A 32 -7.67 15.13 -13.79
C ARG A 32 -6.19 15.20 -13.41
N LEU A 33 -5.50 14.07 -13.46
CA LEU A 33 -4.04 14.04 -13.34
C LEU A 33 -3.41 14.60 -14.62
N PRO A 34 -2.30 15.35 -14.52
CA PRO A 34 -1.48 15.71 -15.67
C PRO A 34 -1.05 14.47 -16.48
N PRO A 35 -0.87 14.59 -17.81
CA PRO A 35 -0.39 13.50 -18.63
C PRO A 35 0.95 12.95 -18.10
N GLY A 36 1.03 11.63 -17.93
CA GLY A 36 2.23 10.94 -17.44
C GLY A 36 2.31 10.79 -15.91
N GLU A 37 1.51 11.51 -15.12
CA GLU A 37 1.54 11.36 -13.66
C GLU A 37 0.89 10.06 -13.18
N TYR A 38 -0.01 9.47 -13.98
CA TYR A 38 -0.73 8.24 -13.63
C TYR A 38 0.22 7.09 -13.26
N MET A 39 1.42 7.05 -13.85
CA MET A 39 2.43 6.03 -13.53
C MET A 39 2.82 6.05 -12.04
N ASN A 40 2.77 7.21 -11.38
CA ASN A 40 3.15 7.39 -9.98
C ASN A 40 2.02 7.16 -8.97
N TYR A 41 0.92 6.55 -9.41
CA TYR A 41 -0.20 6.21 -8.54
C TYR A 41 -0.56 4.73 -8.67
N TYR A 42 -0.89 4.12 -7.54
CA TYR A 42 -1.76 2.95 -7.53
C TYR A 42 -3.22 3.42 -7.49
N VAL A 43 -4.09 2.82 -8.30
CA VAL A 43 -5.47 3.26 -8.45
C VAL A 43 -6.42 2.15 -8.01
N GLU A 44 -7.04 2.37 -6.85
CA GLU A 44 -7.96 1.40 -6.23
C GLU A 44 -9.42 1.74 -6.57
N PRO A 45 -10.21 0.80 -7.12
CA PRO A 45 -11.64 0.98 -7.33
C PRO A 45 -12.45 0.84 -6.02
N VAL A 46 -13.00 1.94 -5.53
CA VAL A 46 -13.88 1.99 -4.35
C VAL A 46 -15.35 2.02 -4.79
N ARG A 47 -16.13 1.03 -4.35
CA ARG A 47 -17.56 0.97 -4.65
C ARG A 47 -18.35 1.82 -3.66
N ILE A 48 -19.30 2.61 -4.13
CA ILE A 48 -20.15 3.43 -3.28
C ILE A 48 -21.59 3.01 -3.52
N GLU A 49 -22.24 2.48 -2.48
CA GLU A 49 -23.66 2.15 -2.50
C GLU A 49 -24.44 3.18 -1.69
N TYR A 50 -25.47 3.77 -2.30
CA TYR A 50 -26.34 4.73 -1.61
C TYR A 50 -27.79 4.57 -2.04
N TYR A 51 -28.71 4.86 -1.12
CA TYR A 51 -30.14 4.79 -1.36
C TYR A 51 -30.67 6.08 -2.02
N ILE A 52 -31.55 5.96 -3.01
CA ILE A 52 -32.24 7.07 -3.66
C ILE A 52 -33.71 7.03 -3.24
N PRO A 53 -34.14 7.86 -2.26
CA PRO A 53 -35.49 7.80 -1.72
C PRO A 53 -36.60 8.06 -2.73
N ARG A 54 -36.37 8.95 -3.71
CA ARG A 54 -37.36 9.26 -4.75
C ARG A 54 -37.66 8.09 -5.68
N GLU A 55 -36.67 7.21 -5.86
CA GLU A 55 -36.74 6.08 -6.79
C GLU A 55 -36.88 4.75 -6.06
N SER A 56 -36.95 4.77 -4.72
CA SER A 56 -37.01 3.61 -3.83
C SER A 56 -36.00 2.51 -4.18
N ARG A 57 -34.80 2.88 -4.62
CA ARG A 57 -33.77 1.94 -5.06
C ARG A 57 -32.38 2.30 -4.52
N PHE A 58 -31.50 1.31 -4.50
CA PHE A 58 -30.08 1.52 -4.31
C PHE A 58 -29.41 1.86 -5.65
N ALA A 59 -28.42 2.75 -5.60
CA ALA A 59 -27.51 3.03 -6.69
C ALA A 59 -26.10 2.64 -6.26
N VAL A 60 -25.35 2.06 -7.20
CA VAL A 60 -23.96 1.68 -7.01
C VAL A 60 -23.13 2.48 -8.02
N GLU A 61 -22.12 3.17 -7.53
CA GLU A 61 -21.15 3.89 -8.34
C GLU A 61 -19.74 3.44 -7.96
N THR A 62 -18.86 3.25 -8.94
CA THR A 62 -17.43 3.04 -8.68
C THR A 62 -16.73 4.40 -8.76
N ARG A 63 -15.88 4.67 -7.77
CA ARG A 63 -14.96 5.80 -7.74
C ARG A 63 -13.55 5.27 -7.58
N TYR A 64 -12.58 6.02 -8.05
CA TYR A 64 -11.18 5.60 -8.02
C TYR A 64 -10.41 6.40 -6.97
N LEU A 65 -9.78 5.67 -6.06
CA LEU A 65 -8.86 6.17 -5.04
C LEU A 65 -7.44 6.15 -5.63
N TYR A 66 -6.88 7.33 -5.83
CA TYR A 66 -5.53 7.50 -6.37
C TYR A 66 -4.55 7.61 -5.21
N ILE A 67 -3.69 6.60 -5.06
CA ILE A 67 -2.72 6.52 -3.97
C ILE A 67 -1.34 6.80 -4.55
N PRO A 68 -0.71 7.95 -4.23
CA PRO A 68 0.63 8.26 -4.72
C PRO A 68 1.63 7.23 -4.19
N LEU A 69 2.54 6.79 -5.07
CA LEU A 69 3.61 5.86 -4.75
C LEU A 69 4.74 6.63 -4.08
N ILE A 70 4.81 6.52 -2.75
CA ILE A 70 5.86 7.13 -1.93
C ILE A 70 7.01 6.14 -1.77
N ASP A 71 8.16 6.48 -2.34
CA ASP A 71 9.36 5.65 -2.25
C ASP A 71 9.96 5.65 -0.84
N PRO A 72 10.64 4.55 -0.45
CA PRO A 72 11.26 4.46 0.85
C PRO A 72 12.37 5.50 1.04
N VAL A 73 12.53 5.97 2.28
CA VAL A 73 13.65 6.85 2.65
C VAL A 73 14.93 6.02 2.73
N VAL A 74 15.92 6.39 1.93
CA VAL A 74 17.24 5.76 1.90
C VAL A 74 18.08 6.24 3.09
N ARG A 75 18.56 5.30 3.92
CA ARG A 75 19.52 5.61 5.00
C ARG A 75 20.95 5.58 4.46
N GLU A 76 21.90 6.13 5.22
CA GLU A 76 23.31 6.21 4.80
C GLU A 76 23.92 4.83 4.49
N GLN A 77 23.49 3.79 5.23
CA GLN A 77 23.95 2.42 5.05
C GLN A 77 23.27 1.66 3.89
N ASP A 78 22.15 2.17 3.36
CA ASP A 78 21.32 1.47 2.35
C ASP A 78 21.85 1.69 0.93
N LYS A 79 23.16 1.46 0.73
CA LYS A 79 23.85 1.75 -0.54
C LYS A 79 23.28 0.97 -1.72
N ILE A 80 22.84 -0.26 -1.47
CA ILE A 80 22.26 -1.14 -2.49
C ILE A 80 20.94 -0.56 -2.97
N LEU A 81 20.02 -0.25 -2.05
CA LEU A 81 18.74 0.38 -2.37
C LEU A 81 18.95 1.71 -3.09
N LYS A 82 19.86 2.55 -2.60
CA LYS A 82 20.18 3.84 -3.22
C LYS A 82 20.54 3.69 -4.68
N LEU A 83 21.46 2.78 -5.00
CA LEU A 83 21.91 2.55 -6.37
C LEU A 83 20.74 2.11 -7.27
N HIS A 84 19.93 1.16 -6.80
CA HIS A 84 18.81 0.66 -7.58
C HIS A 84 17.71 1.71 -7.80
N MET A 85 17.48 2.59 -6.82
CA MET A 85 16.59 3.74 -6.97
C MET A 85 17.12 4.76 -7.98
N GLU A 86 18.42 5.06 -7.94
CA GLU A 86 19.07 5.99 -8.88
C GLU A 86 19.10 5.46 -10.32
N GLU A 87 19.23 4.14 -10.48
CA GLU A 87 19.25 3.46 -11.79
C GLU A 87 17.87 2.99 -12.28
N ASP A 88 16.80 3.27 -11.52
CA ASP A 88 15.44 2.79 -11.80
C ASP A 88 15.38 1.27 -12.04
N ARG A 89 16.07 0.50 -11.18
CA ARG A 89 16.13 -0.97 -11.24
C ARG A 89 15.30 -1.63 -10.13
N PHE A 90 14.71 -2.77 -10.47
CA PHE A 90 14.19 -3.71 -9.49
C PHE A 90 15.32 -4.30 -8.65
N VAL A 91 15.13 -4.45 -7.34
CA VAL A 91 16.10 -5.09 -6.44
C VAL A 91 15.83 -6.59 -6.39
N ASP A 92 16.59 -7.37 -7.17
CA ASP A 92 16.56 -8.83 -7.14
C ASP A 92 17.62 -9.38 -6.18
N LEU A 93 17.21 -10.01 -5.07
CA LEU A 93 18.15 -10.54 -4.07
C LEU A 93 19.13 -11.58 -4.64
N ILE A 94 18.76 -12.34 -5.67
CA ILE A 94 19.65 -13.30 -6.30
C ILE A 94 20.76 -12.56 -7.07
N GLU A 95 20.40 -11.50 -7.80
CA GLU A 95 21.36 -10.62 -8.47
C GLU A 95 22.24 -9.89 -7.45
N ILE A 96 21.67 -9.37 -6.36
CA ILE A 96 22.41 -8.72 -5.27
C ILE A 96 23.49 -9.64 -4.68
N MET A 97 23.19 -10.92 -4.47
CA MET A 97 24.18 -11.88 -3.98
C MET A 97 25.37 -12.05 -4.94
N ASN A 98 25.14 -11.93 -6.24
CA ASN A 98 26.19 -11.99 -7.25
C ASN A 98 26.98 -10.67 -7.35
N GLU A 99 26.30 -9.52 -7.30
CA GLU A 99 26.91 -8.18 -7.36
C GLU A 99 27.69 -7.84 -6.09
N TYR A 100 27.21 -8.30 -4.93
CA TYR A 100 27.79 -8.03 -3.61
C TYR A 100 28.08 -9.32 -2.81
N PRO A 101 29.10 -10.11 -3.21
CA PRO A 101 29.38 -11.40 -2.56
C PRO A 101 29.66 -11.32 -1.06
N VAL A 102 30.11 -10.16 -0.57
CA VAL A 102 30.35 -9.90 0.86
C VAL A 102 29.09 -10.02 1.71
N HIS A 103 27.91 -9.84 1.11
CA HIS A 103 26.61 -9.89 1.80
C HIS A 103 25.91 -11.25 1.71
N ILE A 104 26.45 -12.22 0.96
CA ILE A 104 25.79 -13.52 0.71
C ILE A 104 25.37 -14.20 2.02
N THR A 105 26.27 -14.31 3.00
CA THR A 105 25.97 -14.97 4.27
C THR A 105 24.86 -14.25 5.04
N ASP A 106 24.93 -12.93 5.16
CA ASP A 106 23.90 -12.14 5.84
C ASP A 106 22.52 -12.27 5.15
N ILE A 107 22.49 -12.32 3.81
CA ILE A 107 21.28 -12.50 3.01
C ILE A 107 20.71 -13.90 3.22
N LEU A 108 21.52 -14.95 3.06
CA LEU A 108 21.09 -16.34 3.24
C LEU A 108 20.54 -16.60 4.64
N ASP A 109 21.21 -16.07 5.66
CA ASP A 109 20.76 -16.22 7.04
C ASP A 109 19.43 -15.48 7.27
N SER A 110 19.30 -14.25 6.76
CA SER A 110 18.11 -13.41 6.95
C SER A 110 16.88 -13.89 6.18
N TYR A 111 17.09 -14.53 5.01
CA TYR A 111 16.03 -14.92 4.08
C TYR A 111 15.88 -16.43 3.93
N SER A 112 16.49 -17.23 4.82
CA SER A 112 16.50 -18.69 4.71
C SER A 112 15.12 -19.32 4.53
N GLU A 113 14.08 -18.80 5.19
CA GLU A 113 12.71 -19.30 5.11
C GLU A 113 11.98 -18.90 3.81
N THR A 114 12.40 -17.81 3.18
CA THR A 114 11.75 -17.21 2.00
C THR A 114 12.61 -17.27 0.73
N MET A 115 13.82 -17.83 0.80
CA MET A 115 14.78 -17.83 -0.32
C MET A 115 14.22 -18.45 -1.59
N ASN A 116 13.47 -19.55 -1.48
CA ASN A 116 12.82 -20.19 -2.64
C ASN A 116 11.85 -19.24 -3.37
N MET A 117 11.19 -18.32 -2.66
CA MET A 117 10.34 -17.31 -3.28
C MET A 117 11.17 -16.25 -3.99
N TYR A 118 12.29 -15.81 -3.43
CA TYR A 118 13.20 -14.89 -4.10
C TYR A 118 13.83 -15.50 -5.37
N GLU A 119 14.21 -16.78 -5.35
CA GLU A 119 14.65 -17.49 -6.55
C GLU A 119 13.54 -17.58 -7.61
N SER A 120 12.29 -17.77 -7.16
CA SER A 120 11.12 -17.77 -8.04
C SER A 120 10.89 -16.40 -8.66
N ILE A 121 10.99 -15.33 -7.88
CA ILE A 121 10.89 -13.94 -8.33
C ILE A 121 11.96 -13.67 -9.37
N SER A 122 13.22 -13.98 -9.09
CA SER A 122 14.36 -13.75 -9.99
C SER A 122 14.13 -14.39 -11.36
N ARG A 123 13.80 -15.69 -11.38
CA ARG A 123 13.48 -16.41 -12.63
C ARG A 123 12.29 -15.80 -13.37
N THR A 124 11.22 -15.47 -12.64
CA THR A 124 9.99 -14.92 -13.23
C THR A 124 10.22 -13.51 -13.79
N TYR A 125 11.08 -12.73 -13.13
CA TYR A 125 11.51 -11.42 -13.57
C TYR A 125 12.35 -11.50 -14.85
N ASP A 126 13.30 -12.44 -14.92
CA ASP A 126 14.09 -12.68 -16.14
C ASP A 126 13.22 -13.07 -17.35
N GLU A 127 12.20 -13.92 -17.12
CA GLU A 127 11.20 -14.24 -18.15
C GLU A 127 10.44 -12.99 -18.62
N ALA A 128 10.11 -12.09 -17.68
CA ALA A 128 9.44 -10.83 -17.99
C ALA A 128 10.31 -9.90 -18.84
N GLN A 129 11.59 -9.77 -18.50
CA GLN A 129 12.57 -9.00 -19.28
C GLN A 129 12.80 -9.59 -20.68
N SER A 130 12.67 -10.92 -20.82
CA SER A 130 12.81 -11.63 -22.09
C SER A 130 11.61 -11.50 -23.03
N GLY A 131 10.60 -10.70 -22.65
CA GLY A 131 9.45 -10.34 -23.50
C GLY A 131 8.10 -10.83 -23.00
N ASN A 132 8.04 -11.60 -21.90
CA ASN A 132 6.78 -12.04 -21.31
C ASN A 132 6.30 -11.06 -20.23
N VAL A 133 5.95 -9.84 -20.63
CA VAL A 133 5.63 -8.71 -19.74
C VAL A 133 4.56 -9.04 -18.68
N GLU A 134 3.60 -9.92 -18.99
CA GLU A 134 2.56 -10.36 -18.05
C GLU A 134 3.15 -10.98 -16.76
N GLN A 135 4.36 -11.54 -16.83
CA GLN A 135 5.04 -12.10 -15.66
C GLN A 135 5.41 -11.04 -14.61
N LEU A 136 5.46 -9.75 -14.96
CA LEU A 136 5.64 -8.69 -13.97
C LEU A 136 4.51 -8.67 -12.94
N ARG A 137 3.29 -9.09 -13.30
CA ARG A 137 2.20 -9.27 -12.34
C ARG A 137 2.47 -10.40 -11.36
N SER A 138 3.01 -11.53 -11.86
CA SER A 138 3.42 -12.65 -11.02
C SER A 138 4.49 -12.22 -10.01
N VAL A 139 5.49 -11.46 -10.47
CA VAL A 139 6.51 -10.88 -9.60
C VAL A 139 5.89 -9.95 -8.56
N PHE A 140 4.97 -9.07 -8.96
CA PHE A 140 4.26 -8.18 -8.06
C PHE A 140 3.52 -8.92 -6.95
N TYR A 141 2.74 -9.94 -7.29
CA TYR A 141 2.00 -10.73 -6.30
C TYR A 141 2.94 -11.51 -5.35
N GLN A 142 4.09 -11.97 -5.84
CA GLN A 142 5.09 -12.61 -4.98
C GLN A 142 5.74 -11.59 -4.02
N CYS A 143 6.06 -10.38 -4.49
CA CYS A 143 6.52 -9.29 -3.63
C CYS A 143 5.50 -8.92 -2.55
N GLU A 144 4.20 -8.86 -2.88
CA GLU A 144 3.15 -8.60 -1.90
C GLU A 144 3.16 -9.64 -0.77
N ILE A 145 3.34 -10.92 -1.09
CA ILE A 145 3.41 -11.99 -0.08
C ILE A 145 4.66 -11.81 0.80
N LEU A 146 5.80 -11.43 0.21
CA LEU A 146 7.06 -11.25 0.95
C LEU A 146 7.05 -10.06 1.90
N MET A 147 6.16 -9.07 1.70
CA MET A 147 6.00 -7.96 2.63
C MET A 147 5.64 -8.42 4.05
N ASP A 148 4.92 -9.53 4.21
CA ASP A 148 4.56 -10.08 5.53
C ASP A 148 5.80 -10.60 6.30
N PHE A 149 6.95 -10.75 5.64
CA PHE A 149 8.21 -11.25 6.21
C PHE A 149 9.29 -10.17 6.39
N GLU A 150 8.99 -8.91 6.06
CA GLU A 150 9.88 -7.77 6.27
C GLU A 150 9.51 -6.97 7.54
N PRO A 151 10.46 -6.25 8.17
CA PRO A 151 11.87 -6.15 7.80
C PRO A 151 12.71 -7.33 8.32
N THR A 152 13.62 -7.85 7.50
CA THR A 152 14.65 -8.80 7.97
C THR A 152 15.90 -8.10 8.53
N LEU A 153 16.82 -8.88 9.11
CA LEU A 153 18.10 -8.34 9.61
C LEU A 153 18.93 -7.72 8.47
N ALA A 154 18.99 -8.35 7.29
CA ALA A 154 19.68 -7.80 6.12
C ALA A 154 19.03 -6.48 5.64
N ALA A 155 17.69 -6.40 5.62
CA ALA A 155 16.96 -5.16 5.34
C ALA A 155 17.34 -4.02 6.31
N LEU A 156 17.39 -4.32 7.60
CA LEU A 156 17.77 -3.35 8.61
C LEU A 156 19.24 -2.92 8.52
N LYS A 157 20.14 -3.82 8.10
CA LYS A 157 21.59 -3.56 8.03
C LYS A 157 22.04 -2.82 6.77
N PHE A 158 21.59 -3.23 5.57
CA PHE A 158 22.16 -2.73 4.32
C PHE A 158 21.24 -2.78 3.08
N LEU A 159 20.14 -3.55 3.07
CA LEU A 159 19.22 -3.57 1.92
C LEU A 159 18.18 -2.44 1.98
N GLY A 160 17.91 -1.85 3.15
CA GLY A 160 16.85 -0.86 3.31
C GLY A 160 15.44 -1.44 3.11
N ASP A 161 14.45 -0.57 2.95
CA ASP A 161 13.06 -0.94 2.64
C ASP A 161 12.90 -1.22 1.12
N PHE A 162 13.70 -2.15 0.61
CA PHE A 162 13.72 -2.48 -0.83
C PHE A 162 12.43 -3.14 -1.30
N GLN A 163 11.69 -3.85 -0.43
CA GLN A 163 10.41 -4.45 -0.83
C GLN A 163 9.38 -3.39 -1.19
N SER A 164 9.32 -2.29 -0.44
CA SER A 164 8.44 -1.18 -0.81
C SER A 164 8.87 -0.47 -2.08
N TRP A 165 10.18 -0.31 -2.29
CA TRP A 165 10.70 0.18 -3.57
C TRP A 165 10.27 -0.75 -4.72
N ASN A 166 10.46 -2.06 -4.57
CA ASN A 166 10.09 -3.06 -5.56
C ASN A 166 8.59 -3.03 -5.90
N LEU A 167 7.72 -2.92 -4.89
CA LEU A 167 6.27 -2.76 -5.12
C LEU A 167 5.97 -1.50 -5.93
N ASN A 168 6.50 -0.35 -5.52
CA ASN A 168 6.30 0.91 -6.24
C ASN A 168 6.85 0.82 -7.67
N TRP A 169 8.04 0.27 -7.85
CA TRP A 169 8.69 0.10 -9.14
C TRP A 169 7.86 -0.78 -10.07
N LEU A 170 7.36 -1.92 -9.58
CA LEU A 170 6.50 -2.81 -10.35
C LEU A 170 5.18 -2.15 -10.74
N ILE A 171 4.54 -1.40 -9.83
CA ILE A 171 3.32 -0.64 -10.14
C ILE A 171 3.60 0.39 -11.24
N ARG A 172 4.68 1.19 -11.11
CA ARG A 172 5.09 2.16 -12.14
C ARG A 172 5.34 1.47 -13.48
N ARG A 173 6.03 0.32 -13.47
CA ARG A 173 6.36 -0.43 -14.68
C ARG A 173 5.12 -1.01 -15.35
N LEU A 174 4.21 -1.60 -14.59
CA LEU A 174 2.93 -2.14 -15.08
C LEU A 174 2.03 -1.02 -15.62
N ASN A 175 1.94 0.11 -14.92
CA ASN A 175 1.23 1.31 -15.38
C ASN A 175 1.79 1.83 -16.71
N ALA A 176 3.12 1.93 -16.84
CA ALA A 176 3.77 2.39 -18.07
C ALA A 176 3.49 1.47 -19.26
N LEU A 177 3.30 0.19 -19.00
CA LEU A 177 3.00 -0.83 -20.01
C LEU A 177 1.49 -0.98 -20.27
N GLY A 178 0.64 -0.26 -19.53
CA GLY A 178 -0.82 -0.37 -19.63
C GLY A 178 -1.36 -1.73 -19.18
N VAL A 179 -0.64 -2.40 -18.27
CA VAL A 179 -1.03 -3.71 -17.73
C VAL A 179 -1.77 -3.50 -16.43
N ASP A 180 -3.03 -3.94 -16.41
CA ASP A 180 -3.87 -3.86 -15.21
C ASP A 180 -3.34 -4.77 -14.09
N LEU A 181 -3.37 -4.25 -12.87
CA LEU A 181 -3.07 -4.99 -11.64
C LEU A 181 -4.09 -4.65 -10.56
N ALA A 182 -4.23 -5.55 -9.59
CA ALA A 182 -5.05 -5.35 -8.40
C ALA A 182 -4.23 -5.82 -7.21
N ALA A 183 -3.88 -4.90 -6.31
CA ALA A 183 -3.14 -5.20 -5.10
C ALA A 183 -4.07 -5.84 -4.06
N SER A 184 -3.50 -6.60 -3.13
CA SER A 184 -4.24 -7.09 -1.96
C SER A 184 -4.66 -5.93 -1.05
N ASP A 185 -5.76 -6.13 -0.30
CA ASP A 185 -6.25 -5.13 0.65
C ASP A 185 -5.18 -4.67 1.66
N LYS A 186 -4.27 -5.59 2.05
CA LYS A 186 -3.12 -5.29 2.90
C LYS A 186 -2.16 -4.30 2.24
N THR A 187 -1.79 -4.54 0.98
CA THR A 187 -0.91 -3.67 0.22
C THR A 187 -1.54 -2.31 -0.03
N VAL A 188 -2.82 -2.26 -0.40
CA VAL A 188 -3.55 -0.99 -0.54
C VAL A 188 -3.52 -0.21 0.78
N SER A 189 -3.77 -0.90 1.90
CA SER A 189 -3.69 -0.30 3.24
C SER A 189 -2.30 0.25 3.57
N LEU A 190 -1.24 -0.46 3.18
CA LEU A 190 0.14 -0.03 3.33
C LEU A 190 0.43 1.24 2.53
N LEU A 191 0.01 1.28 1.25
CA LEU A 191 0.19 2.44 0.39
C LEU A 191 -0.54 3.68 0.94
N ILE A 192 -1.78 3.52 1.41
CA ILE A 192 -2.53 4.59 2.08
C ILE A 192 -1.79 5.07 3.34
N LYS A 193 -1.27 4.14 4.16
CA LYS A 193 -0.50 4.49 5.37
C LYS A 193 0.75 5.30 5.03
N LYS A 194 1.54 4.86 4.03
CA LYS A 194 2.75 5.56 3.58
C LYS A 194 2.43 6.95 3.06
N ARG A 195 1.38 7.09 2.26
CA ARG A 195 0.87 8.39 1.83
C ARG A 195 0.56 9.27 3.04
N ASN A 196 -0.20 8.79 4.02
CA ASN A 196 -0.63 9.61 5.15
C ASN A 196 0.55 10.06 6.01
N MET A 197 1.51 9.18 6.27
CA MET A 197 2.75 9.53 6.97
C MET A 197 3.51 10.64 6.22
N HIS A 198 3.67 10.49 4.89
CA HIS A 198 4.32 11.50 4.06
C HIS A 198 3.58 12.86 4.11
N TRP A 199 2.25 12.85 4.05
CA TRP A 199 1.42 14.06 4.15
C TRP A 199 1.60 14.78 5.47
N GLU A 200 1.62 14.03 6.58
CA GLU A 200 1.83 14.58 7.93
C GLU A 200 3.24 15.15 8.10
N GLU A 201 4.26 14.39 7.70
CA GLU A 201 5.67 14.80 7.81
C GLU A 201 5.99 16.05 6.98
N GLN A 202 5.38 16.19 5.80
CA GLN A 202 5.57 17.34 4.92
C GLN A 202 4.59 18.49 5.19
N GLY A 203 3.62 18.31 6.11
CA GLY A 203 2.61 19.32 6.43
C GLY A 203 1.73 19.70 5.23
N LEU A 204 1.39 18.74 4.38
CA LEU A 204 0.60 18.95 3.16
C LEU A 204 -0.88 19.20 3.48
N ASP A 205 -1.56 19.89 2.57
CA ASP A 205 -2.99 20.21 2.71
C ASP A 205 -3.87 18.96 2.78
N TYR A 206 -4.95 19.06 3.57
CA TYR A 206 -5.93 18.01 3.75
C TYR A 206 -6.68 17.71 2.43
N ASP A 207 -6.59 16.46 1.96
CA ASP A 207 -7.31 15.98 0.78
C ASP A 207 -8.61 15.28 1.18
N GLU A 208 -9.69 16.06 1.28
CA GLU A 208 -11.01 15.54 1.67
C GLU A 208 -11.48 14.36 0.79
N ARG A 209 -11.18 14.38 -0.51
CA ARG A 209 -11.58 13.31 -1.43
C ARG A 209 -10.85 12.02 -1.08
N PHE A 210 -9.53 12.09 -0.93
CA PHE A 210 -8.71 10.93 -0.59
C PHE A 210 -9.18 10.32 0.73
N GLU A 211 -9.38 11.13 1.77
CA GLU A 211 -9.80 10.64 3.08
C GLU A 211 -11.16 9.95 3.05
N ILE A 212 -12.14 10.49 2.32
CA ILE A 212 -13.46 9.85 2.17
C ILE A 212 -13.33 8.50 1.47
N LEU A 213 -12.59 8.43 0.36
CA LEU A 213 -12.45 7.20 -0.42
C LEU A 213 -11.62 6.14 0.33
N ALA A 214 -10.55 6.54 1.02
CA ALA A 214 -9.74 5.67 1.86
C ALA A 214 -10.56 5.11 3.04
N ALA A 215 -11.40 5.92 3.67
CA ALA A 215 -12.30 5.46 4.73
C ALA A 215 -13.30 4.41 4.21
N LEU A 216 -13.92 4.65 3.06
CA LEU A 216 -14.83 3.69 2.42
C LEU A 216 -14.12 2.38 2.05
N PHE A 217 -12.89 2.47 1.52
CA PHE A 217 -12.06 1.30 1.27
C PHE A 217 -11.86 0.47 2.55
N TYR A 218 -11.45 1.11 3.66
CA TYR A 218 -11.23 0.39 4.93
C TYR A 218 -12.51 -0.27 5.48
N GLU A 219 -13.66 0.38 5.36
CA GLU A 219 -14.95 -0.20 5.75
C GLU A 219 -15.30 -1.47 4.95
N GLN A 220 -14.89 -1.52 3.68
CA GLN A 220 -15.18 -2.63 2.77
C GLN A 220 -14.18 -3.78 2.89
N ALA A 221 -12.89 -3.46 2.95
CA ALA A 221 -11.81 -4.44 3.04
C ALA A 221 -11.74 -5.10 4.42
N PHE A 222 -12.12 -4.38 5.49
CA PHE A 222 -11.99 -4.85 6.87
C PHE A 222 -13.28 -4.65 7.68
N PRO A 223 -14.40 -5.30 7.32
CA PRO A 223 -15.71 -5.05 7.92
C PRO A 223 -15.78 -5.38 9.43
N ASN A 224 -14.86 -6.21 9.93
CA ASN A 224 -14.82 -6.66 11.32
C ASN A 224 -13.79 -5.93 12.21
N ARG A 225 -13.10 -4.89 11.71
CA ARG A 225 -12.00 -4.17 12.42
C ARG A 225 -12.40 -3.47 13.73
N GLY A 226 -13.64 -3.64 14.20
CA GLY A 226 -14.12 -3.18 15.51
C GLY A 226 -14.95 -4.21 16.28
N LEU A 227 -14.93 -5.48 15.88
CA LEU A 227 -15.66 -6.58 16.54
C LEU A 227 -14.76 -7.53 17.33
N GLU A 228 -13.46 -7.55 17.06
CA GLU A 228 -12.48 -8.37 17.81
C GLU A 228 -11.77 -7.48 18.83
N TYR A 229 -12.21 -7.56 20.09
CA TYR A 229 -11.35 -7.30 21.23
C TYR A 229 -10.79 -8.65 21.66
N ASP A 230 -9.74 -9.13 20.99
CA ASP A 230 -8.90 -10.16 21.57
C ASP A 230 -7.45 -9.70 21.63
N GLN A 231 -6.86 -10.02 22.77
CA GLN A 231 -5.61 -9.47 23.28
C GLN A 231 -4.43 -10.02 22.48
N GLU A 232 -3.98 -9.28 21.45
CA GLU A 232 -2.60 -9.22 20.94
C GLU A 232 -2.52 -8.49 19.58
N ASP A 233 -3.22 -7.35 19.43
CA ASP A 233 -3.02 -6.49 18.27
C ASP A 233 -1.74 -5.65 18.46
N TYR A 234 -0.63 -6.11 17.88
CA TYR A 234 0.59 -5.31 17.66
C TYR A 234 0.35 -4.02 16.84
N PHE A 235 -0.86 -3.82 16.30
CA PHE A 235 -1.30 -2.61 15.62
C PHE A 235 -1.82 -1.49 16.55
N PHE A 236 -2.10 -1.77 17.83
CA PHE A 236 -2.62 -0.77 18.78
C PHE A 236 -1.54 0.19 19.32
N ASP A 237 -0.25 -0.18 19.27
CA ASP A 237 0.85 0.68 19.72
C ASP A 237 1.13 1.88 18.79
N ILE A 238 0.50 1.92 17.61
CA ILE A 238 0.65 3.01 16.63
C ILE A 238 -0.16 4.25 17.01
N PHE A 239 -1.14 4.14 17.92
CA PHE A 239 -2.04 5.26 18.26
C PHE A 239 -1.86 5.84 19.67
N ASP A 240 -0.93 5.32 20.48
CA ASP A 240 -0.70 5.83 21.84
C ASP A 240 0.74 6.33 22.07
N THR A 241 1.17 7.32 21.28
CA THR A 241 2.33 8.16 21.61
C THR A 241 1.94 9.44 22.35
N ARG A 242 1.04 9.34 23.33
CA ARG A 242 0.85 10.40 24.33
C ARG A 242 0.99 9.88 25.75
N LYS A 243 2.23 9.57 26.14
CA LYS A 243 2.69 9.82 27.52
C LYS A 243 3.83 10.83 27.54
N LYS A 244 3.35 12.06 27.70
CA LYS A 244 3.97 13.31 28.14
C LYS A 244 5.09 13.16 29.20
N PHE A 245 6.10 14.03 29.06
CA PHE A 245 6.70 14.76 30.19
C PHE A 245 5.64 15.62 30.89
#